data_AF-A0A7W1D9B9-F1
#
_entry.id   AF-A0A7W1D9B9-F1
#
_cell.length_a   1.000
_cell.length_b   1.000
_cell.length_c   1.000
_cell.angle_alpha   90.00
_cell.angle_beta   90.00
_cell.angle_gamma   90.00
#
_symmetry.space_group_name_H-M   'P 1'
#
loop_
_entity.id
_entity.type
_entity.pdbx_description
1 polymer ?
#
loop_
_entity_poly.entity_id
_entity_poly.type
_entity_poly.pdbx_seq_one_letter_code
_entity_poly.pdbx_strand_id
1 'polypeptide(L)'
;MMKQKVLTILAVSIACNLCIAFFAFAQDTPSPAIGSIKLVGQLKLDGEKKVLDRKRFFLLRGGLKENEALVERLKNAEILSRDCYYQSLKVSPQFMCWLKTENYNCESPYCREISLTDINAVPEFLTAYNKGLRQFGKRREIARQWITTNLPAAMRDGFYRQQKLELKNLRAETKPIQALMTDSILGSALFIDIPLNFKGESKKETFTVSNLLPLEIGNKSYAWACEVEVGADKQVTLKLPEKKTKNCEVFIKDLKDCKIGQCSEIGK
;
A
#
# COMPACT_ATOMS: atom_id res chain seq x y z
N MET A 1 62.90 18.71 57.59
CA MET A 1 61.59 18.92 56.94
C MET A 1 61.71 18.60 55.45
N MET A 2 60.71 17.88 54.90
CA MET A 2 60.32 17.73 53.47
C MET A 2 61.34 17.12 52.48
N LYS A 3 61.20 15.85 52.06
CA LYS A 3 60.25 15.20 51.12
C LYS A 3 60.42 15.56 49.63
N GLN A 4 60.53 14.48 48.85
CA GLN A 4 60.08 14.28 47.46
C GLN A 4 60.91 14.91 46.32
N LYS A 5 61.54 14.03 45.53
CA LYS A 5 61.14 13.75 44.13
C LYS A 5 62.00 12.63 43.55
N VAL A 6 61.37 11.47 43.37
CA VAL A 6 61.83 10.36 42.53
C VAL A 6 60.87 10.32 41.34
N LEU A 7 61.40 9.85 40.21
CA LEU A 7 60.66 9.31 39.07
C LEU A 7 60.18 10.34 38.03
N THR A 8 61.01 10.59 37.02
CA THR A 8 60.47 10.90 35.69
C THR A 8 61.46 10.45 34.61
N ILE A 9 60.89 9.79 33.59
CA ILE A 9 61.42 9.62 32.23
C ILE A 9 62.32 8.38 32.00
N LEU A 10 61.69 7.21 32.05
CA LEU A 10 62.10 6.00 31.33
C LEU A 10 60.83 5.42 30.68
N ALA A 11 60.24 6.15 29.74
CA ALA A 11 58.96 5.79 29.11
C ALA A 11 58.88 6.28 27.65
N VAL A 12 59.92 6.03 26.84
CA VAL A 12 59.96 6.43 25.41
C VAL A 12 60.15 5.26 24.44
N SER A 13 60.23 4.00 24.90
CA SER A 13 60.49 2.86 23.99
C SER A 13 59.58 1.63 24.14
N ILE A 14 58.35 1.79 24.65
CA ILE A 14 57.34 0.70 24.67
C ILE A 14 55.96 1.24 24.26
N ALA A 15 55.89 1.95 23.13
CA ALA A 15 54.61 2.43 22.58
C ALA A 15 54.50 2.24 21.06
N CYS A 16 55.41 1.45 20.45
CA CYS A 16 55.48 1.30 19.00
C CYS A 16 55.48 -0.18 18.55
N ASN A 17 54.74 -1.05 19.26
CA ASN A 17 54.48 -2.44 18.81
C ASN A 17 53.15 -3.03 19.32
N LEU A 18 52.26 -2.22 19.91
CA LEU A 18 50.98 -2.68 20.46
C LEU A 18 49.74 -2.05 19.79
N CYS A 19 49.89 -1.54 18.56
CA CYS A 19 48.76 -1.01 17.77
C CYS A 19 48.43 -1.83 16.51
N ILE A 20 49.09 -2.96 16.26
CA ILE A 20 48.86 -3.75 15.03
C ILE A 20 47.92 -4.96 15.27
N ALA A 21 47.59 -5.31 16.52
CA ALA A 21 46.80 -6.50 16.84
C ALA A 21 45.29 -6.27 17.08
N PHE A 22 44.73 -5.10 16.71
CA PHE A 22 43.29 -4.81 16.92
C PHE A 22 42.46 -4.67 15.63
N PHE A 23 43.04 -4.96 14.45
CA PHE A 23 42.33 -4.89 13.17
C PHE A 23 42.33 -6.24 12.43
N ALA A 24 41.74 -7.30 13.00
CA ALA A 24 41.51 -8.53 12.23
C ALA A 24 40.38 -9.44 12.76
N PHE A 25 39.44 -8.92 13.53
CA PHE A 25 38.16 -9.61 13.75
C PHE A 25 37.03 -8.80 13.13
N ALA A 26 37.07 -8.66 11.81
CA ALA A 26 35.83 -8.58 11.07
C ALA A 26 35.16 -9.95 11.26
N GLN A 27 34.34 -10.08 12.31
CA GLN A 27 33.42 -11.20 12.39
C GLN A 27 32.56 -11.08 11.13
N ASP A 28 32.72 -12.03 10.20
CA ASP A 28 31.74 -12.30 9.17
C ASP A 28 30.43 -12.57 9.90
N THR A 29 29.65 -11.53 10.16
CA THR A 29 28.30 -11.68 10.64
C THR A 29 27.60 -12.48 9.54
N PRO A 30 27.14 -13.71 9.82
CA PRO A 30 26.54 -14.54 8.78
C PRO A 30 25.43 -13.72 8.13
N SER A 31 25.52 -13.56 6.81
CA SER A 31 24.51 -12.82 6.05
C SER A 31 23.14 -13.42 6.41
N PRO A 32 22.17 -12.59 6.83
CA PRO A 32 20.86 -13.10 7.21
C PRO A 32 20.28 -13.89 6.03
N ALA A 33 19.68 -15.04 6.32
CA ALA A 33 19.01 -15.82 5.31
C ALA A 33 17.85 -15.00 4.72
N ILE A 34 17.78 -14.96 3.39
CA ILE A 34 16.83 -14.12 2.65
C ILE A 34 15.84 -15.01 1.90
N GLY A 35 14.55 -14.66 2.02
CA GLY A 35 13.46 -15.28 1.29
C GLY A 35 12.85 -14.34 0.25
N SER A 36 12.02 -14.91 -0.65
CA SER A 36 11.20 -14.11 -1.56
C SER A 36 9.82 -14.74 -1.83
N ILE A 37 8.82 -13.89 -2.04
CA ILE A 37 7.44 -14.29 -2.37
C ILE A 37 6.98 -13.54 -3.62
N LYS A 38 6.58 -14.27 -4.65
CA LYS A 38 5.84 -13.74 -5.80
C LYS A 38 4.34 -13.88 -5.55
N LEU A 39 3.67 -12.77 -5.30
CA LEU A 39 2.22 -12.68 -5.24
C LEU A 39 1.64 -12.59 -6.66
N VAL A 40 0.58 -13.35 -6.94
CA VAL A 40 -0.14 -13.33 -8.21
C VAL A 40 -1.61 -12.98 -7.94
N GLY A 41 -2.01 -11.77 -8.36
CA GLY A 41 -3.37 -11.23 -8.25
C GLY A 41 -4.21 -11.43 -9.51
N GLN A 42 -4.05 -12.55 -10.20
CA GLN A 42 -4.94 -12.95 -11.31
C GLN A 42 -6.00 -13.91 -10.76
N LEU A 43 -7.26 -13.51 -10.83
CA LEU A 43 -8.40 -14.21 -10.25
C LEU A 43 -9.47 -14.46 -11.32
N LYS A 44 -10.30 -15.49 -11.17
CA LYS A 44 -11.53 -15.64 -11.96
C LYS A 44 -12.72 -15.31 -11.07
N LEU A 45 -13.25 -14.10 -11.21
CA LEU A 45 -14.40 -13.64 -10.42
C LEU A 45 -15.62 -13.57 -11.32
N ASP A 46 -16.70 -14.22 -10.91
CA ASP A 46 -17.97 -14.29 -11.65
C ASP A 46 -17.80 -14.75 -13.11
N GLY A 47 -16.86 -15.68 -13.35
CA GLY A 47 -16.56 -16.22 -14.66
C GLY A 47 -15.57 -15.40 -15.49
N GLU A 48 -15.27 -14.17 -15.10
CA GLU A 48 -14.34 -13.27 -15.78
C GLU A 48 -12.96 -13.28 -15.15
N LYS A 49 -11.92 -13.22 -15.99
CA LYS A 49 -10.55 -13.04 -15.50
C LYS A 49 -10.38 -11.58 -15.05
N LYS A 50 -10.06 -11.39 -13.78
CA LYS A 50 -9.73 -10.09 -13.19
C LYS A 50 -8.26 -10.05 -12.81
N VAL A 51 -7.61 -8.95 -13.15
CA VAL A 51 -6.23 -8.64 -12.76
C VAL A 51 -6.30 -7.57 -11.68
N LEU A 52 -5.74 -7.85 -10.51
CA LEU A 52 -5.63 -6.87 -9.44
C LEU A 52 -4.50 -5.89 -9.79
N ASP A 53 -4.83 -4.80 -10.48
CA ASP A 53 -3.89 -3.73 -10.82
C ASP A 53 -3.75 -2.70 -9.67
N ARG A 54 -2.50 -2.34 -9.35
CA ARG A 54 -2.12 -1.28 -8.38
C ARG A 54 -2.72 -1.50 -7.00
N LYS A 55 -2.83 -2.76 -6.57
CA LYS A 55 -3.40 -3.14 -5.28
C LYS A 55 -2.30 -3.44 -4.28
N ARG A 56 -2.43 -2.90 -3.07
CA ARG A 56 -1.39 -2.99 -2.05
C ARG A 56 -1.59 -4.20 -1.14
N PHE A 57 -0.55 -5.00 -1.03
CA PHE A 57 -0.45 -6.13 -0.11
C PHE A 57 0.68 -5.90 0.89
N PHE A 58 0.50 -6.47 2.06
CA PHE A 58 1.36 -6.34 3.21
C PHE A 58 1.86 -7.73 3.59
N LEU A 59 3.16 -7.81 3.84
CA LEU A 59 3.79 -9.01 4.37
C LEU A 59 3.94 -8.85 5.88
N LEU A 60 3.48 -9.85 6.61
CA LEU A 60 3.45 -9.88 8.06
C LEU A 60 4.17 -11.15 8.52
N ARG A 61 4.91 -11.07 9.61
CA ARG A 61 5.53 -12.25 10.22
C ARG A 61 4.47 -13.08 10.97
N GLY A 62 4.64 -14.40 10.97
CA GLY A 62 3.70 -15.35 11.58
C GLY A 62 2.57 -15.75 10.64
N GLY A 63 1.87 -16.83 10.99
CA GLY A 63 0.69 -17.31 10.29
C GLY A 63 -0.58 -16.55 10.71
N LEU A 64 -1.72 -17.08 10.27
CA LEU A 64 -3.06 -16.59 10.57
C LEU A 64 -3.37 -16.68 12.05
N LYS A 65 -2.88 -17.72 12.73
CA LYS A 65 -3.07 -17.87 14.19
C LYS A 65 -2.35 -16.77 14.95
N GLU A 66 -1.10 -16.48 14.63
CA GLU A 66 -0.34 -15.39 15.26
C GLU A 66 -0.89 -14.01 14.89
N ASN A 67 -1.58 -13.90 13.74
CA ASN A 67 -2.22 -12.68 13.27
C ASN A 67 -3.74 -12.68 13.46
N GLU A 68 -4.29 -13.49 14.37
CA GLU A 68 -5.76 -13.68 14.51
C GLU A 68 -6.50 -12.36 14.75
N ALA A 69 -5.91 -11.44 15.52
CA ALA A 69 -6.50 -10.14 15.80
C ALA A 69 -6.62 -9.27 14.52
N LEU A 70 -5.65 -9.38 13.60
CA LEU A 70 -5.76 -8.72 12.29
C LEU A 70 -6.86 -9.37 11.47
N VAL A 71 -6.90 -10.71 11.43
CA VAL A 71 -7.87 -11.50 10.67
C VAL A 71 -9.29 -11.14 11.09
N GLU A 72 -9.57 -11.05 12.40
CA GLU A 72 -10.88 -10.63 12.90
C GLU A 72 -11.18 -9.14 12.61
N ARG A 73 -10.19 -8.24 12.64
CA ARG A 73 -10.41 -6.85 12.20
C ARG A 73 -10.79 -6.77 10.72
N LEU A 74 -10.13 -7.52 9.85
CA LEU A 74 -10.45 -7.58 8.41
C LEU A 74 -11.86 -8.14 8.18
N LYS A 75 -12.21 -9.22 8.88
CA LYS A 75 -13.54 -9.82 8.84
C LYS A 75 -14.63 -8.86 9.27
N ASN A 76 -14.37 -8.01 10.27
CA ASN A 76 -15.36 -7.05 10.79
C ASN A 76 -15.30 -5.68 10.11
N ALA A 77 -14.28 -5.39 9.31
CA ALA A 77 -14.11 -4.11 8.62
C ALA A 77 -15.31 -3.78 7.72
N GLU A 78 -15.98 -2.66 7.97
CA GLU A 78 -16.92 -2.06 7.04
C GLU A 78 -16.19 -0.97 6.26
N ILE A 79 -16.06 -1.14 4.95
CA ILE A 79 -15.46 -0.13 4.09
C ILE A 79 -16.56 0.65 3.40
N LEU A 80 -16.51 1.97 3.58
CA LEU A 80 -17.26 2.90 2.75
C LEU A 80 -16.69 2.85 1.34
N SER A 81 -17.49 2.44 0.37
CA SER A 81 -17.03 2.42 -1.01
C SER A 81 -16.72 3.82 -1.51
N ARG A 82 -15.85 3.93 -2.52
CA ARG A 82 -15.58 5.19 -3.22
C ARG A 82 -16.88 5.87 -3.64
N ASP A 83 -17.80 5.10 -4.19
CA ASP A 83 -19.05 5.59 -4.74
C ASP A 83 -19.95 6.14 -3.64
N CYS A 84 -20.09 5.42 -2.53
CA CYS A 84 -20.83 5.90 -1.36
C CYS A 84 -20.21 7.17 -0.77
N TYR A 85 -18.88 7.26 -0.74
CA TYR A 85 -18.19 8.45 -0.28
C TYR A 85 -18.59 9.67 -1.11
N TYR A 86 -18.41 9.60 -2.43
CA TYR A 86 -18.70 10.73 -3.30
C TYR A 86 -20.21 11.03 -3.42
N GLN A 87 -21.07 10.01 -3.35
CA GLN A 87 -22.52 10.21 -3.29
C GLN A 87 -22.92 10.96 -2.01
N SER A 88 -22.31 10.68 -0.86
CA SER A 88 -22.58 11.41 0.39
C SER A 88 -22.21 12.90 0.31
N LEU A 89 -21.24 13.24 -0.54
CA LEU A 89 -20.85 14.61 -0.85
C LEU A 89 -21.75 15.28 -1.90
N LYS A 90 -22.76 14.56 -2.42
CA LYS A 90 -23.67 15.02 -3.48
C LYS A 90 -22.93 15.48 -4.74
N VAL A 91 -21.81 14.83 -5.08
CA VAL A 91 -21.12 15.14 -6.34
C VAL A 91 -21.98 14.70 -7.52
N SER A 92 -21.73 15.30 -8.68
CA SER A 92 -22.44 14.98 -9.91
C SER A 92 -22.17 13.55 -10.38
N PRO A 93 -23.14 12.90 -11.07
CA PRO A 93 -22.89 11.65 -11.77
C PRO A 93 -21.69 11.74 -12.72
N GLN A 94 -21.51 12.86 -13.40
CA GLN A 94 -20.41 13.10 -14.34
C GLN A 94 -19.05 13.01 -13.63
N PHE A 95 -18.91 13.58 -12.44
CA PHE A 95 -17.68 13.46 -11.65
C PHE A 95 -17.41 12.01 -11.23
N MET A 96 -18.43 11.29 -10.77
CA MET A 96 -18.28 9.87 -10.42
C MET A 96 -17.92 8.99 -11.63
N CYS A 97 -18.54 9.25 -12.78
CA CYS A 97 -18.25 8.56 -14.04
C CYS A 97 -16.84 8.88 -14.56
N TRP A 98 -16.40 10.13 -14.39
CA TRP A 98 -15.03 10.53 -14.69
C TRP A 98 -14.01 9.79 -13.81
N LEU A 99 -14.30 9.58 -12.52
CA LEU A 99 -13.44 8.75 -11.66
C LEU A 99 -13.44 7.28 -12.09
N LYS A 100 -14.59 6.77 -12.56
CA LYS A 100 -14.80 5.35 -12.89
C LYS A 100 -14.35 4.93 -14.28
N THR A 101 -13.93 5.86 -15.14
CA THR A 101 -13.66 5.52 -16.55
C THR A 101 -12.72 4.32 -16.64
N GLU A 102 -13.03 3.38 -17.53
CA GLU A 102 -12.47 2.01 -17.53
C GLU A 102 -10.95 1.97 -17.46
N ASN A 103 -10.28 2.92 -18.10
CA ASN A 103 -8.83 2.98 -18.18
C ASN A 103 -8.12 3.47 -16.90
N TYR A 104 -8.83 4.06 -15.94
CA TYR A 104 -8.18 4.72 -14.80
C TYR A 104 -8.69 4.29 -13.42
N ASN A 105 -9.99 3.99 -13.27
CA ASN A 105 -10.62 3.59 -12.00
C ASN A 105 -10.06 4.33 -10.77
N CYS A 106 -10.14 5.66 -10.81
CA CYS A 106 -9.52 6.59 -9.90
C CYS A 106 -10.14 6.59 -8.50
N GLU A 107 -9.32 6.71 -7.46
CA GLU A 107 -9.78 6.99 -6.09
C GLU A 107 -10.01 8.49 -5.84
N SER A 108 -9.30 9.35 -6.58
CA SER A 108 -9.32 10.81 -6.45
C SER A 108 -9.06 11.49 -7.80
N PRO A 109 -9.35 12.80 -7.95
CA PRO A 109 -9.11 13.53 -9.20
C PRO A 109 -7.62 13.69 -9.56
N TYR A 110 -6.68 13.20 -8.74
CA TYR A 110 -5.24 13.23 -9.03
C TYR A 110 -4.73 12.08 -9.91
N CYS A 111 -5.58 11.09 -10.22
CA CYS A 111 -5.18 9.89 -10.95
C CYS A 111 -4.78 10.12 -12.42
N ARG A 112 -5.22 11.23 -13.02
CA ARG A 112 -4.99 11.57 -14.43
C ARG A 112 -5.11 13.07 -14.66
N GLU A 113 -4.58 13.54 -15.78
CA GLU A 113 -4.73 14.93 -16.21
C GLU A 113 -6.20 15.26 -16.54
N ILE A 114 -6.63 16.47 -16.19
CA ILE A 114 -7.96 17.00 -16.52
C ILE A 114 -7.86 17.81 -17.81
N SER A 115 -8.50 17.31 -18.87
CA SER A 115 -8.55 17.94 -20.19
C SER A 115 -9.63 19.02 -20.30
N LEU A 116 -9.63 19.79 -21.39
CA LEU A 116 -10.70 20.75 -21.67
C LEU A 116 -12.07 20.06 -21.85
N THR A 117 -12.10 18.86 -22.43
CA THR A 117 -13.32 18.06 -22.59
C THR A 117 -13.90 17.69 -21.22
N ASP A 118 -13.04 17.28 -20.28
CA ASP A 118 -13.45 16.95 -18.92
C ASP A 118 -14.02 18.18 -18.19
N ILE A 119 -13.38 19.35 -18.36
CA ILE A 119 -13.85 20.61 -17.76
C ILE A 119 -15.27 20.93 -18.22
N ASN A 120 -15.56 20.77 -19.51
CA ASN A 120 -16.88 21.07 -20.06
C ASN A 120 -17.94 20.03 -19.67
N ALA A 121 -17.53 18.77 -19.47
CA ALA A 121 -18.44 17.68 -19.17
C ALA A 121 -18.74 17.50 -17.67
N VAL A 122 -17.82 17.90 -16.79
CA VAL A 122 -17.93 17.69 -15.33
C VAL A 122 -18.18 19.03 -14.63
N PRO A 123 -19.39 19.26 -14.06
CA PRO A 123 -19.77 20.54 -13.44
C PRO A 123 -18.79 21.05 -12.36
N GLU A 124 -18.22 20.13 -11.59
CA GLU A 124 -17.23 20.40 -10.55
C GLU A 124 -15.95 20.98 -11.14
N PHE A 125 -15.47 20.42 -12.26
CA PHE A 125 -14.28 20.90 -12.95
C PHE A 125 -14.55 22.25 -13.61
N LEU A 126 -15.70 22.45 -14.25
CA LEU A 126 -16.09 23.76 -14.79
C LEU A 126 -16.11 24.83 -13.70
N THR A 127 -16.68 24.51 -12.54
CA THR A 127 -16.77 25.42 -11.40
C THR A 127 -15.38 25.76 -10.86
N ALA A 128 -14.51 24.76 -10.68
CA ALA A 128 -13.14 24.94 -10.22
C ALA A 128 -12.29 25.73 -11.23
N TYR A 129 -12.48 25.48 -12.53
CA TYR A 129 -11.82 26.21 -13.61
C TYR A 129 -12.25 27.68 -13.64
N ASN A 130 -13.55 27.98 -13.55
CA ASN A 130 -14.07 29.35 -13.49
C ASN A 130 -13.60 30.10 -12.23
N LYS A 131 -13.43 29.41 -11.10
CA LYS A 131 -12.77 29.96 -9.91
C LYS A 131 -11.32 30.32 -10.21
N GLY A 132 -10.56 29.43 -10.85
CA GLY A 132 -9.19 29.69 -11.29
C GLY A 132 -9.08 30.87 -12.24
N LEU A 133 -9.99 31.00 -13.22
CA LEU A 133 -10.01 32.13 -14.15
C LEU A 133 -10.19 33.47 -13.43
N ARG A 134 -11.04 33.53 -12.40
CA ARG A 134 -11.21 34.73 -11.58
C ARG A 134 -9.96 35.04 -10.76
N GLN A 135 -9.34 34.02 -10.17
CA GLN A 135 -8.17 34.17 -9.31
C GLN A 135 -6.89 34.56 -10.08
N PHE A 136 -6.72 34.05 -11.30
CA PHE A 136 -5.48 34.19 -12.07
C PHE A 136 -5.62 35.17 -13.26
N GLY A 137 -6.56 36.11 -13.19
CA GLY A 137 -6.70 37.17 -14.20
C GLY A 137 -6.99 36.62 -15.60
N LYS A 138 -7.91 35.66 -15.72
CA LYS A 138 -8.35 35.00 -16.96
C LYS A 138 -7.26 34.20 -17.70
N ARG A 139 -6.12 33.89 -17.06
CA ARG A 139 -5.08 33.02 -17.62
C ARG A 139 -5.57 31.57 -17.66
N ARG A 140 -6.01 31.12 -18.83
CA ARG A 140 -6.66 29.81 -19.06
C ARG A 140 -5.78 28.62 -18.66
N GLU A 141 -4.51 28.62 -19.07
CA GLU A 141 -3.59 27.51 -18.75
C GLU A 141 -3.36 27.35 -17.25
N ILE A 142 -3.19 28.48 -16.54
CA ILE A 142 -3.05 28.45 -15.08
C ILE A 142 -4.34 27.97 -14.43
N ALA A 143 -5.50 28.49 -14.86
CA ALA A 143 -6.78 28.04 -14.33
C ALA A 143 -7.01 26.53 -14.53
N ARG A 144 -6.56 25.96 -15.65
CA ARG A 144 -6.62 24.52 -15.95
C ARG A 144 -5.73 23.71 -15.01
N GLN A 145 -4.46 24.11 -14.85
CA GLN A 145 -3.52 23.42 -13.96
C GLN A 145 -3.95 23.44 -12.49
N TRP A 146 -4.74 24.43 -12.08
CA TRP A 146 -5.18 24.61 -10.69
C TRP A 146 -6.57 24.05 -10.38
N ILE A 147 -7.20 23.29 -11.29
CA ILE A 147 -8.54 22.71 -11.06
C ILE A 147 -8.58 21.87 -9.78
N THR A 148 -7.67 20.90 -9.63
CA THR A 148 -7.66 20.00 -8.47
C THR A 148 -7.45 20.75 -7.16
N THR A 149 -6.67 21.83 -7.16
CA THR A 149 -6.49 22.71 -6.00
C THR A 149 -7.74 23.52 -5.67
N ASN A 150 -8.52 23.90 -6.68
CA ASN A 150 -9.73 24.70 -6.54
C ASN A 150 -10.97 23.89 -6.15
N LEU A 151 -10.91 22.56 -6.24
CA LEU A 151 -11.95 21.66 -5.74
C LEU A 151 -12.05 21.68 -4.21
N PRO A 152 -13.23 21.39 -3.63
CA PRO A 152 -13.37 21.20 -2.20
C PRO A 152 -12.44 20.10 -1.67
N ALA A 153 -11.83 20.30 -0.50
CA ALA A 153 -10.89 19.34 0.08
C ALA A 153 -11.50 17.95 0.36
N ALA A 154 -12.82 17.85 0.58
CA ALA A 154 -13.50 16.56 0.70
C ALA A 154 -13.48 15.77 -0.62
N MET A 155 -13.69 16.44 -1.75
CA MET A 155 -13.70 15.83 -3.08
C MET A 155 -12.30 15.53 -3.60
N ARG A 156 -11.35 16.41 -3.27
CA ARG A 156 -9.97 16.34 -3.77
C ARG A 156 -9.17 15.20 -3.15
N ASP A 157 -9.18 15.09 -1.82
CA ASP A 157 -8.36 14.12 -1.09
C ASP A 157 -9.07 13.49 0.12
N GLY A 158 -10.38 13.74 0.28
CA GLY A 158 -11.12 13.25 1.43
C GLY A 158 -11.31 11.73 1.46
N PHE A 159 -11.57 11.08 0.32
CA PHE A 159 -11.66 9.61 0.25
C PHE A 159 -10.32 8.96 0.62
N TYR A 160 -9.21 9.50 0.08
CA TYR A 160 -7.87 9.05 0.44
C TYR A 160 -7.56 9.20 1.93
N ARG A 161 -7.91 10.35 2.54
CA ARG A 161 -7.74 10.57 3.98
C ARG A 161 -8.55 9.56 4.80
N GLN A 162 -9.76 9.23 4.36
CA GLN A 162 -10.58 8.21 5.01
C GLN A 162 -9.93 6.83 4.89
N GLN A 163 -9.52 6.39 3.70
CA GLN A 163 -8.81 5.13 3.51
C GLN A 163 -7.52 5.06 4.36
N LYS A 164 -6.80 6.18 4.48
CA LYS A 164 -5.61 6.25 5.34
C LYS A 164 -5.95 6.06 6.82
N LEU A 165 -7.07 6.63 7.28
CA LEU A 165 -7.57 6.42 8.63
C LEU A 165 -7.98 4.96 8.85
N GLU A 166 -8.72 4.37 7.92
CA GLU A 166 -9.10 2.96 8.01
C GLU A 166 -7.90 2.03 8.00
N LEU A 167 -6.91 2.28 7.14
CA LEU A 167 -5.67 1.51 7.11
C LEU A 167 -4.94 1.60 8.46
N LYS A 168 -4.95 2.77 9.11
CA LYS A 168 -4.36 2.94 10.44
C LYS A 168 -5.11 2.09 11.48
N ASN A 169 -6.44 2.09 11.44
CA ASN A 169 -7.29 1.30 12.34
C ASN A 169 -7.09 -0.21 12.14
N LEU A 170 -7.04 -0.67 10.89
CA LEU A 170 -6.86 -2.09 10.55
C LEU A 170 -5.46 -2.58 10.90
N ARG A 171 -4.44 -1.72 10.71
CA ARG A 171 -3.08 -2.01 11.16
C ARG A 171 -3.00 -2.11 12.67
N ALA A 172 -3.60 -1.20 13.44
CA ALA A 172 -3.48 -1.18 14.90
C ALA A 172 -2.03 -1.49 15.36
N GLU A 173 -1.83 -2.53 16.17
CA GLU A 173 -0.52 -2.99 16.66
C GLU A 173 0.27 -3.83 15.65
N THR A 174 -0.39 -4.26 14.57
CA THR A 174 0.20 -5.11 13.55
C THR A 174 1.23 -4.32 12.73
N LYS A 175 2.46 -4.84 12.68
CA LYS A 175 3.60 -4.24 11.99
C LYS A 175 3.99 -5.07 10.77
N PRO A 176 3.51 -4.71 9.56
CA PRO A 176 4.02 -5.30 8.33
C PRO A 176 5.54 -5.10 8.21
N ILE A 177 6.23 -6.14 7.77
CA ILE A 177 7.66 -6.07 7.46
C ILE A 177 7.90 -5.44 6.09
N GLN A 178 6.97 -5.62 5.15
CA GLN A 178 7.00 -5.02 3.82
C GLN A 178 5.59 -4.71 3.33
N ALA A 179 5.49 -3.77 2.38
CA ALA A 179 4.26 -3.46 1.68
C ALA A 179 4.58 -3.21 0.20
N LEU A 180 3.86 -3.87 -0.70
CA LEU A 180 4.09 -3.78 -2.14
C LEU A 180 2.79 -3.62 -2.89
N MET A 181 2.88 -3.01 -4.07
CA MET A 181 1.77 -2.89 -4.99
C MET A 181 1.92 -3.91 -6.12
N THR A 182 0.80 -4.48 -6.55
CA THR A 182 0.75 -5.25 -7.78
C THR A 182 0.98 -4.35 -8.99
N ASP A 183 1.67 -4.88 -9.99
CA ASP A 183 1.92 -4.20 -11.26
C ASP A 183 0.67 -4.17 -12.15
N SER A 184 0.63 -3.24 -13.11
CA SER A 184 -0.55 -3.02 -13.96
C SER A 184 -0.69 -3.96 -15.15
N ILE A 185 0.33 -4.76 -15.44
CA ILE A 185 0.36 -5.63 -16.63
C ILE A 185 0.00 -7.06 -16.25
N LEU A 186 0.66 -7.58 -15.22
CA LEU A 186 0.57 -8.96 -14.76
C LEU A 186 -0.24 -9.10 -13.47
N GLY A 187 -0.49 -8.01 -12.75
CA GLY A 187 -1.16 -8.04 -11.43
C GLY A 187 -0.33 -8.77 -10.38
N SER A 188 0.99 -8.69 -10.48
CA SER A 188 1.92 -9.41 -9.60
C SER A 188 2.72 -8.46 -8.72
N ALA A 189 3.13 -8.94 -7.55
CA ALA A 189 4.02 -8.21 -6.65
C ALA A 189 5.11 -9.16 -6.15
N LEU A 190 6.33 -8.66 -5.95
CA LEU A 190 7.46 -9.48 -5.52
C LEU A 190 8.06 -8.96 -4.22
N PHE A 191 7.78 -9.65 -3.12
CA PHE A 191 8.48 -9.45 -1.85
C PHE A 191 9.87 -10.09 -1.96
N ILE A 192 10.92 -9.28 -1.86
CA ILE A 192 12.32 -9.70 -1.90
C ILE A 192 12.99 -9.34 -0.58
N ASP A 193 14.19 -9.86 -0.33
CA ASP A 193 14.97 -9.52 0.86
C ASP A 193 14.18 -9.74 2.17
N ILE A 194 13.34 -10.77 2.20
CA ILE A 194 12.53 -11.10 3.37
C ILE A 194 13.50 -11.65 4.43
N PRO A 195 13.67 -10.98 5.59
CA PRO A 195 14.59 -11.45 6.60
C PRO A 195 14.01 -12.68 7.29
N LEU A 196 14.71 -13.81 7.18
CA LEU A 196 14.33 -15.07 7.80
C LEU A 196 15.05 -15.22 9.15
N ASN A 197 14.28 -15.60 10.17
CA ASN A 197 14.78 -15.91 11.51
C ASN A 197 14.44 -17.37 11.82
N PHE A 198 15.25 -18.27 11.28
CA PHE A 198 15.13 -19.69 11.58
C PHE A 198 15.28 -19.92 13.10
N LYS A 199 14.22 -20.42 13.74
CA LYS A 199 14.27 -20.90 15.12
C LYS A 199 14.35 -22.42 15.08
N GLY A 200 15.42 -22.99 15.61
CA GLY A 200 15.65 -24.44 15.63
C GLY A 200 16.00 -25.03 14.27
N GLU A 201 15.60 -26.27 14.02
CA GLU A 201 15.97 -27.04 12.81
C GLU A 201 15.15 -26.65 11.55
N SER A 202 14.09 -25.85 11.69
CA SER A 202 13.25 -25.45 10.56
C SER A 202 14.00 -24.51 9.63
N LYS A 203 14.16 -24.92 8.36
CA LYS A 203 14.70 -24.09 7.26
C LYS A 203 13.64 -23.20 6.60
N LYS A 204 12.49 -23.01 7.24
CA LYS A 204 11.39 -22.19 6.77
C LYS A 204 10.76 -21.38 7.90
N GLU A 205 10.22 -20.23 7.55
CA GLU A 205 9.44 -19.36 8.43
C GLU A 205 8.09 -19.06 7.78
N THR A 206 7.03 -18.98 8.58
CA THR A 206 5.67 -18.69 8.12
C THR A 206 5.40 -17.18 8.17
N PHE A 207 4.80 -16.69 7.09
CA PHE A 207 4.36 -15.30 6.94
C PHE A 207 2.90 -15.25 6.54
N THR A 208 2.26 -14.11 6.79
CA THR A 208 0.93 -13.79 6.30
C THR A 208 1.03 -12.70 5.25
N VAL A 209 0.39 -12.88 4.10
CA VAL A 209 0.21 -11.87 3.07
C VAL A 209 -1.24 -11.43 3.06
N SER A 210 -1.48 -10.12 3.17
CA SER A 210 -2.84 -9.57 3.26
C SER A 210 -2.95 -8.21 2.58
N ASN A 211 -4.08 -7.93 1.94
CA ASN A 211 -4.49 -6.55 1.68
C ASN A 211 -5.22 -6.01 2.91
N LEU A 212 -4.63 -5.00 3.54
CA LEU A 212 -5.20 -4.43 4.76
C LEU A 212 -6.41 -3.56 4.49
N LEU A 213 -6.50 -2.94 3.31
CA LEU A 213 -7.72 -2.32 2.83
C LEU A 213 -8.43 -3.30 1.89
N PRO A 214 -9.63 -3.78 2.27
CA PRO A 214 -10.46 -4.54 1.35
C PRO A 214 -10.63 -3.85 -0.01
N LEU A 215 -10.55 -4.65 -1.08
CA LEU A 215 -10.60 -4.19 -2.46
C LEU A 215 -12.03 -4.25 -2.98
N GLU A 216 -12.46 -3.16 -3.61
CA GLU A 216 -13.73 -3.12 -4.33
C GLU A 216 -13.58 -3.79 -5.70
N ILE A 217 -14.35 -4.86 -5.94
CA ILE A 217 -14.45 -5.54 -7.23
C ILE A 217 -15.92 -5.78 -7.51
N GLY A 218 -16.45 -5.14 -8.56
CA GLY A 218 -17.89 -5.14 -8.81
C GLY A 218 -18.65 -4.50 -7.66
N ASN A 219 -19.67 -5.18 -7.16
CA ASN A 219 -20.47 -4.78 -6.00
C ASN A 219 -20.00 -5.43 -4.69
N LYS A 220 -18.77 -5.95 -4.64
CA LYS A 220 -18.23 -6.68 -3.49
C LYS A 220 -16.90 -6.10 -3.02
N SER A 221 -16.64 -6.27 -1.74
CA SER A 221 -15.40 -5.96 -1.06
C SER A 221 -14.67 -7.26 -0.73
N TYR A 222 -13.40 -7.36 -1.11
CA TYR A 222 -12.55 -8.54 -0.91
C TYR A 222 -11.35 -8.23 -0.01
N ALA A 223 -11.17 -9.02 1.03
CA ALA A 223 -9.93 -9.05 1.81
C ALA A 223 -9.38 -10.46 1.91
N TRP A 224 -8.08 -10.58 1.73
CA TRP A 224 -7.32 -11.82 1.84
C TRP A 224 -6.40 -11.75 3.06
N ALA A 225 -6.28 -12.86 3.76
CA ALA A 225 -5.17 -13.11 4.68
C ALA A 225 -4.70 -14.54 4.40
N CYS A 226 -3.54 -14.68 3.75
CA CYS A 226 -3.00 -15.97 3.35
C CYS A 226 -1.67 -16.27 4.02
N GLU A 227 -1.51 -17.46 4.58
CA GLU A 227 -0.24 -17.99 5.07
C GLU A 227 0.64 -18.47 3.92
N VAL A 228 1.94 -18.24 4.05
CA VAL A 228 2.96 -18.73 3.15
C VAL A 228 4.21 -19.09 3.94
N GLU A 229 4.75 -20.29 3.71
CA GLU A 229 6.04 -20.69 4.25
C GLU A 229 7.16 -20.26 3.30
N VAL A 230 8.17 -19.58 3.82
CA VAL A 230 9.32 -19.09 3.05
C VAL A 230 10.60 -19.68 3.64
N GLY A 231 11.44 -20.25 2.77
CA GLY A 231 12.78 -20.71 3.13
C GLY A 231 13.85 -19.86 2.45
N ALA A 232 15.11 -20.11 2.80
CA ALA A 232 16.25 -19.47 2.14
C ALA A 232 16.30 -19.85 0.65
N ASP A 233 16.74 -18.92 -0.18
CA ASP A 233 17.15 -19.12 -1.59
C ASP A 233 16.07 -19.59 -2.58
N LYS A 234 14.81 -19.74 -2.13
CA LYS A 234 13.69 -20.14 -2.98
C LYS A 234 12.59 -19.08 -3.02
N GLN A 235 12.25 -18.65 -4.23
CA GLN A 235 11.04 -17.87 -4.46
C GLN A 235 9.79 -18.75 -4.31
N VAL A 236 8.87 -18.32 -3.46
CA VAL A 236 7.56 -18.96 -3.28
C VAL A 236 6.52 -18.19 -4.06
N THR A 237 5.68 -18.88 -4.85
CA THR A 237 4.57 -18.23 -5.55
C THR A 237 3.29 -18.38 -4.72
N LEU A 238 2.69 -17.25 -4.34
CA LEU A 238 1.39 -17.18 -3.70
C LEU A 238 0.35 -16.71 -4.72
N LYS A 239 -0.57 -17.60 -5.10
CA LYS A 239 -1.75 -17.25 -5.90
C LYS A 239 -2.91 -16.95 -4.95
N LEU A 240 -3.54 -15.80 -5.11
CA LEU A 240 -4.71 -15.46 -4.32
C LEU A 240 -5.88 -16.39 -4.69
N PRO A 241 -6.56 -17.00 -3.72
CA PRO A 241 -7.72 -17.83 -4.01
C PRO A 241 -9.00 -16.99 -4.11
N GLU A 242 -9.98 -17.49 -4.85
CA GLU A 242 -11.32 -16.88 -5.00
C GLU A 242 -12.22 -17.11 -3.78
N LYS A 243 -11.89 -18.12 -2.97
CA LYS A 243 -12.64 -18.54 -1.77
C LYS A 243 -11.68 -19.00 -0.69
N LYS A 244 -12.20 -19.16 0.54
CA LYS A 244 -11.44 -19.69 1.68
C LYS A 244 -10.74 -21.02 1.32
N THR A 245 -9.48 -21.14 1.72
CA THR A 245 -8.67 -22.36 1.63
C THR A 245 -8.01 -22.65 2.98
N LYS A 246 -7.34 -23.79 3.13
CA LYS A 246 -6.65 -24.16 4.38
C LYS A 246 -5.67 -23.09 4.86
N ASN A 247 -4.96 -22.45 3.92
CA ASN A 247 -3.90 -21.49 4.21
C ASN A 247 -4.32 -20.06 3.85
N CYS A 248 -5.59 -19.79 3.58
CA CYS A 248 -6.01 -18.44 3.28
C CYS A 248 -7.48 -18.18 3.63
N GLU A 249 -7.70 -17.20 4.48
CA GLU A 249 -9.01 -16.61 4.74
C GLU A 249 -9.32 -15.58 3.65
N VAL A 250 -10.54 -15.68 3.10
CA VAL A 250 -11.06 -14.74 2.09
C VAL A 250 -12.37 -14.19 2.62
N PHE A 251 -12.38 -12.88 2.89
CA PHE A 251 -13.56 -12.15 3.35
C PHE A 251 -14.19 -11.45 2.16
N ILE A 252 -15.43 -11.84 1.85
CA ILE A 252 -16.22 -11.26 0.76
C ILE A 252 -17.46 -10.64 1.39
N LYS A 253 -17.67 -9.35 1.14
CA LYS A 253 -18.84 -8.61 1.62
C LYS A 253 -19.50 -7.88 0.47
N ASP A 254 -20.83 -7.87 0.45
CA ASP A 254 -21.55 -7.00 -0.47
C ASP A 254 -21.35 -5.54 -0.07
N LEU A 255 -21.05 -4.69 -1.06
CA LEU A 255 -20.99 -3.26 -0.89
C LEU A 255 -22.42 -2.71 -0.87
N LYS A 256 -22.64 -1.68 -0.04
CA LYS A 256 -23.91 -0.94 -0.05
C LYS A 256 -24.13 -0.37 -1.46
N ASP A 257 -25.35 -0.54 -1.98
CA ASP A 257 -25.72 0.00 -3.29
C ASP A 257 -25.83 1.52 -3.20
N CYS A 258 -24.78 2.19 -3.67
CA CYS A 258 -24.70 3.64 -3.76
C CYS A 258 -24.94 4.01 -5.22
N LYS A 259 -26.23 4.10 -5.58
CA LYS A 259 -26.69 4.33 -6.95
C LYS A 259 -26.01 5.54 -7.56
N ILE A 260 -25.19 5.29 -8.58
CA ILE A 260 -24.70 6.32 -9.49
C ILE A 260 -25.71 6.41 -10.61
N GLY A 261 -26.07 7.63 -11.02
CA GLY A 261 -26.82 7.82 -12.27
C GLY A 261 -26.09 7.15 -13.45
N GLN A 262 -26.81 6.83 -14.53
CA GLN A 262 -26.20 6.22 -15.70
C GLN A 262 -25.02 7.07 -16.19
N CYS A 263 -23.85 6.44 -16.37
CA CYS A 263 -22.71 7.08 -17.00
C CYS A 263 -22.94 7.16 -18.51
N SER A 264 -23.29 8.35 -19.01
CA SER A 264 -23.12 8.66 -20.42
C SER A 264 -21.64 8.82 -20.73
N GLU A 265 -21.19 8.34 -21.89
CA GLU A 265 -19.79 8.50 -22.32
C GLU A 265 -19.39 9.98 -22.26
N ILE A 266 -18.42 10.31 -21.42
CA ILE A 266 -17.85 11.65 -21.33
C ILE A 266 -16.86 11.78 -22.49
N GLY A 267 -17.30 12.39 -23.60
CA GLY A 267 -16.44 12.83 -24.71
C GLY A 267 -15.75 11.71 -25.49
N LYS A 268 -16.46 11.16 -26.49
CA LYS A 268 -15.81 10.70 -27.73
C LYS A 268 -15.52 11.89 -28.62
#